data_AF-A0A7J5EAX8-F1
#
_entry.id   AF-A0A7J5EAX8-F1
#
_cell.length_a   1.000
_cell.length_b   1.000
_cell.length_c   1.000
_cell.angle_alpha   90.00
_cell.angle_beta   90.00
_cell.angle_gamma   90.00
#
_symmetry.space_group_name_H-M   'P 1'
#
loop_
_entity.id
_entity.type
_entity.pdbx_description
1 polymer ?
#
loop_
_entity_poly.entity_id
_entity_poly.type
_entity_poly.pdbx_seq_one_letter_code
_entity_poly.pdbx_strand_id
1 'polypeptide(L)'
;MQELLTIYEAVQFAANHLEKEVTSSNITYLINYGRIKNFGNNGNILINKKELVGYYDSYYGQRKTNWKDKLGDDIDWHLSFEQCKESETTKHVHRLHPYKGKFIPQLVEYFLDAHTDEFKKEIYFSKGDIILDPFCGSGTTLIQANELGINAIGIDISEFNTLISNVKISKYNLTKLNDVVKTITEKLKVYHSDKNIIEFEEKLLEKLNVFNNEFFPSPEFKRKLRTKEIIEKEYYPEKENKFLKVYHDLIKKYDVKIKQGNTSSFLDKWYLKPVRDEIDFVFELVKKIDDKDIKKIVSVILSRTIRSCRATTHSDLA
;
A
#
# COMPACT_ATOMS: atom_id res chain seq x y z
N MET A 1 17.71 37.26 -3.09
CA MET A 1 18.67 36.15 -2.91
C MET A 1 17.89 34.84 -2.78
N GLN A 2 18.31 33.77 -3.45
CA GLN A 2 17.75 32.43 -3.22
C GLN A 2 18.34 31.89 -1.91
N GLU A 3 17.52 31.75 -0.88
CA GLU A 3 17.93 31.10 0.38
C GLU A 3 17.90 29.58 0.15
N LEU A 4 19.07 28.95 0.20
CA LEU A 4 19.26 27.52 0.00
C LEU A 4 19.53 26.86 1.36
N LEU A 5 18.82 25.77 1.63
CA LEU A 5 18.90 25.00 2.86
C LEU A 5 19.46 23.60 2.56
N THR A 6 20.31 23.09 3.44
CA THR A 6 20.62 21.65 3.50
C THR A 6 19.37 20.86 3.92
N ILE A 7 19.40 19.53 3.80
CA ILE A 7 18.29 18.69 4.28
C ILE A 7 18.02 18.92 5.78
N TYR A 8 19.07 19.02 6.59
CA TYR A 8 18.92 19.23 8.03
C TYR A 8 18.23 20.56 8.33
N GLU A 9 18.69 21.65 7.71
CA GLU A 9 18.08 22.97 7.88
C GLU A 9 16.65 23.02 7.34
N ALA A 10 16.37 22.35 6.21
CA ALA A 10 15.03 22.22 5.65
C ALA A 10 14.07 21.46 6.58
N VAL A 11 14.56 20.41 7.25
CA VAL A 11 13.81 19.67 8.27
C VAL A 11 13.46 20.57 9.45
N GLN A 12 14.46 21.24 10.04
CA GLN A 12 14.27 22.13 11.19
C GLN A 12 13.30 23.27 10.84
N PHE A 13 13.50 23.89 9.67
CA PHE A 13 12.62 24.93 9.19
C PHE A 13 11.19 24.43 8.99
N ALA A 14 11.00 23.31 8.28
CA ALA A 14 9.67 22.78 7.99
C ALA A 14 8.94 22.31 9.26
N ALA A 15 9.65 21.70 10.21
CA ALA A 15 9.08 21.27 11.48
C ALA A 15 8.56 22.47 12.28
N ASN A 16 9.34 23.55 12.35
CA ASN A 16 8.93 24.79 13.01
C ASN A 16 7.79 25.50 12.25
N HIS A 17 7.84 25.53 10.92
CA HIS A 17 6.82 26.18 10.09
C HIS A 17 5.45 25.48 10.16
N LEU A 18 5.46 24.15 10.33
CA LEU A 18 4.24 23.33 10.36
C LEU A 18 3.77 22.98 11.77
N GLU A 19 4.57 23.28 12.81
CA GLU A 19 4.39 22.79 14.18
C GLU A 19 4.18 21.26 14.23
N LYS A 20 4.89 20.53 13.37
CA LYS A 20 4.76 19.07 13.20
C LYS A 20 6.11 18.41 13.01
N GLU A 21 6.18 17.12 13.31
CA GLU A 21 7.37 16.32 13.05
C GLU A 21 7.60 16.20 11.52
N VAL A 22 8.74 16.72 11.07
CA VAL A 22 9.23 16.54 9.69
C VAL A 22 10.54 15.77 9.76
N THR A 23 10.67 14.73 8.94
CA THR A 23 11.87 13.89 8.87
C THR A 23 12.65 14.16 7.60
N SER A 24 13.93 13.79 7.58
CA SER A 24 14.75 13.82 6.36
C SER A 24 14.09 13.05 5.21
N SER A 25 13.42 11.93 5.51
CA SER A 25 12.67 11.14 4.52
C SER A 25 11.53 11.93 3.86
N ASN A 26 10.85 12.81 4.61
CA ASN A 26 9.82 13.69 4.03
C ASN A 26 10.45 14.65 3.01
N ILE A 27 11.56 15.28 3.37
CA ILE A 27 12.27 16.22 2.48
C ILE A 27 12.86 15.50 1.25
N THR A 28 13.49 14.34 1.45
CA THR A 28 14.00 13.49 0.36
C THR A 28 12.89 13.03 -0.57
N TYR A 29 11.71 12.69 -0.03
CA TYR A 29 10.53 12.36 -0.85
C TYR A 29 10.14 13.52 -1.77
N LEU A 30 10.12 14.76 -1.26
CA LEU A 30 9.80 15.93 -2.09
C LEU A 30 10.79 16.08 -3.25
N ILE A 31 12.08 15.82 -3.03
CA ILE A 31 13.09 15.87 -4.09
C ILE A 31 12.91 14.73 -5.10
N ASN A 32 12.79 13.49 -4.62
CA ASN A 32 12.69 12.29 -5.47
C ASN A 32 11.39 12.27 -6.30
N TYR A 33 10.35 12.95 -5.84
CA TYR A 33 9.11 13.13 -6.58
C TYR A 33 9.05 14.43 -7.39
N GLY A 34 10.16 15.18 -7.47
CA GLY A 34 10.26 16.42 -8.22
C GLY A 34 9.37 17.54 -7.68
N ARG A 35 8.91 17.45 -6.42
CA ARG A 35 8.08 18.46 -5.76
C ARG A 35 8.89 19.74 -5.48
N ILE A 36 10.15 19.59 -5.10
CA ILE A 36 11.12 20.68 -4.92
C ILE A 36 12.40 20.34 -5.70
N LYS A 37 13.10 21.35 -6.19
CA LYS A 37 14.36 21.15 -6.94
C LYS A 37 15.53 20.99 -5.97
N ASN A 38 16.41 20.04 -6.27
CA ASN A 38 17.76 20.01 -5.71
C ASN A 38 18.66 20.97 -6.51
N PHE A 39 19.21 21.97 -5.83
CA PHE A 39 20.14 22.97 -6.36
C PHE A 39 21.61 22.65 -6.06
N GLY A 40 21.87 21.59 -5.29
CA GLY A 40 23.22 21.19 -4.95
C GLY A 40 23.85 20.25 -5.98
N ASN A 41 25.18 20.15 -5.92
CA ASN A 41 26.02 19.36 -6.83
C ASN A 41 26.84 18.33 -6.04
N ASN A 42 27.27 17.25 -6.71
CA ASN A 42 28.21 16.24 -6.18
C ASN A 42 27.82 15.65 -4.80
N GLY A 43 26.55 15.27 -4.64
CA GLY A 43 26.04 14.63 -3.42
C GLY A 43 25.59 15.59 -2.31
N ASN A 44 25.92 16.89 -2.41
CA ASN A 44 25.36 17.90 -1.54
C ASN A 44 23.96 18.27 -2.04
N ILE A 45 22.95 18.10 -1.19
CA ILE A 45 21.57 18.45 -1.50
C ILE A 45 21.28 19.84 -0.94
N LEU A 46 20.85 20.76 -1.80
CA LEU A 46 20.46 22.12 -1.45
C LEU A 46 19.04 22.40 -1.96
N ILE A 47 18.20 22.95 -1.10
CA ILE A 47 16.78 23.15 -1.34
C ILE A 47 16.47 24.63 -1.25
N ASN A 48 15.72 25.16 -2.22
CA ASN A 48 15.25 26.53 -2.14
C ASN A 48 14.13 26.65 -1.09
N LYS A 49 14.34 27.46 -0.06
CA LYS A 49 13.36 27.68 1.02
C LYS A 49 11.99 28.14 0.51
N LYS A 50 11.95 29.00 -0.51
CA LYS A 50 10.68 29.48 -1.07
C LYS A 50 9.90 28.36 -1.77
N GLU A 51 10.58 27.44 -2.45
CA GLU A 51 9.91 26.26 -3.03
C GLU A 51 9.36 25.34 -1.95
N LEU A 52 10.10 25.17 -0.85
CA LEU A 52 9.68 24.35 0.29
C LEU A 52 8.45 24.95 0.99
N VAL A 53 8.47 26.26 1.27
CA VAL A 53 7.33 27.01 1.81
C VAL A 53 6.13 26.92 0.87
N GLY A 54 6.31 27.22 -0.42
CA GLY A 54 5.23 27.17 -1.40
C GLY A 54 4.59 25.78 -1.52
N TYR A 55 5.37 24.70 -1.39
CA TYR A 55 4.82 23.35 -1.34
C TYR A 55 3.94 23.13 -0.10
N TYR A 56 4.44 23.46 1.09
CA TYR A 56 3.70 23.22 2.33
C TYR A 56 2.49 24.13 2.49
N ASP A 57 2.58 25.41 2.11
CA ASP A 57 1.47 26.35 2.18
C ASP A 57 0.36 25.97 1.20
N SER A 58 0.70 25.51 -0.02
CA SER A 58 -0.30 25.02 -0.96
C SER A 58 -0.93 23.69 -0.53
N TYR A 59 -0.17 22.80 0.09
CA TYR A 59 -0.65 21.49 0.52
C TYR A 59 -1.54 21.59 1.78
N TYR A 60 -1.11 22.33 2.80
CA TYR A 60 -1.83 22.44 4.08
C TYR A 60 -2.82 23.61 4.12
N GLY A 61 -2.47 24.77 3.56
CA GLY A 61 -3.33 25.96 3.57
C GLY A 61 -4.61 25.81 2.74
N GLN A 62 -4.55 25.01 1.66
CA GLN A 62 -5.74 24.78 0.81
C GLN A 62 -6.64 23.67 1.35
N ARG A 63 -6.14 22.62 2.03
CA ARG A 63 -6.99 21.52 2.50
C ARG A 63 -8.00 21.98 3.55
N LYS A 64 -7.53 22.56 4.67
CA LYS A 64 -8.42 22.96 5.78
C LYS A 64 -9.47 23.97 5.33
N THR A 65 -9.05 24.98 4.57
CA THR A 65 -9.92 26.03 4.02
C THR A 65 -10.91 25.46 3.00
N ASN A 66 -10.47 24.66 2.02
CA ASN A 66 -11.37 24.07 1.02
C ASN A 66 -12.41 23.11 1.61
N TRP A 67 -12.10 22.39 2.69
CA TRP A 67 -13.06 21.48 3.32
C TRP A 67 -14.07 22.23 4.20
N LYS A 68 -13.62 23.26 4.94
CA LYS A 68 -14.54 24.17 5.67
C LYS A 68 -15.52 24.88 4.75
N ASP A 69 -15.02 25.41 3.62
CA ASP A 69 -15.85 26.12 2.64
C ASP A 69 -16.89 25.20 1.95
N LYS A 70 -16.62 23.88 1.86
CA LYS A 70 -17.48 22.91 1.18
C LYS A 70 -18.49 22.20 2.07
N LEU A 71 -18.13 21.96 3.33
CA LEU A 71 -18.93 21.13 4.25
C LEU A 71 -19.46 21.93 5.46
N GLY A 72 -19.13 23.21 5.57
CA GLY A 72 -19.60 24.11 6.62
C GLY A 72 -18.83 23.98 7.93
N ASP A 73 -19.30 24.72 8.95
CA ASP A 73 -18.69 24.76 10.29
C ASP A 73 -18.97 23.50 11.13
N ASP A 74 -19.83 22.59 10.64
CA ASP A 74 -20.22 21.34 11.32
C ASP A 74 -19.20 20.21 11.16
N ILE A 75 -18.07 20.43 10.46
CA ILE A 75 -16.98 19.45 10.43
C ILE A 75 -16.25 19.43 11.76
N ASP A 76 -16.34 18.29 12.44
CA ASP A 76 -15.49 18.00 13.58
C ASP A 76 -14.06 17.67 13.12
N TRP A 77 -13.17 18.66 13.26
CA TRP A 77 -11.75 18.49 12.98
C TRP A 77 -11.04 17.60 14.02
N HIS A 78 -11.61 17.44 15.21
CA HIS A 78 -11.05 16.60 16.29
C HIS A 78 -11.02 15.13 15.86
N LEU A 79 -12.10 14.64 15.24
CA LEU A 79 -12.24 13.27 14.72
C LEU A 79 -11.80 13.11 13.25
N SER A 80 -11.04 14.06 12.71
CA SER A 80 -10.51 13.95 11.35
C SER A 80 -9.33 12.99 11.24
N PHE A 81 -8.59 12.80 12.33
CA PHE A 81 -7.35 12.01 12.41
C PHE A 81 -6.34 12.33 11.29
N GLU A 82 -6.35 13.57 10.77
CA GLU A 82 -5.49 14.01 9.66
C GLU A 82 -4.00 13.94 10.00
N GLN A 83 -3.66 13.98 11.28
CA GLN A 83 -2.30 13.81 11.80
C GLN A 83 -1.78 12.38 11.73
N CYS A 84 -2.67 11.37 11.64
CA CYS A 84 -2.26 9.98 11.67
C CYS A 84 -1.62 9.53 10.35
N LYS A 85 -0.41 8.99 10.43
CA LYS A 85 0.34 8.38 9.33
C LYS A 85 -0.33 7.05 8.94
N GLU A 86 -0.13 6.58 7.69
CA GLU A 86 -0.66 5.27 7.23
C GLU A 86 -0.23 4.11 8.14
N SER A 87 1.01 4.16 8.65
CA SER A 87 1.52 3.15 9.60
C SER A 87 0.71 3.09 10.89
N GLU A 88 0.14 4.21 11.33
CA GLU A 88 -0.68 4.30 12.53
C GLU A 88 -2.12 3.88 12.23
N THR A 89 -2.69 4.32 11.10
CA THR A 89 -4.04 3.93 10.67
C THR A 89 -4.13 2.47 10.19
N THR A 90 -2.99 1.78 10.10
CA THR A 90 -2.90 0.35 9.76
C THR A 90 -2.06 -0.47 10.76
N LYS A 91 -1.97 -0.02 12.03
CA LYS A 91 -1.17 -0.66 13.10
C LYS A 91 -1.40 -2.18 13.25
N HIS A 92 -0.40 -2.91 13.73
CA HIS A 92 -0.50 -4.36 14.01
C HIS A 92 -0.97 -5.20 12.80
N VAL A 93 -2.04 -5.97 12.98
CA VAL A 93 -2.64 -6.90 12.01
C VAL A 93 -3.61 -6.21 11.03
N HIS A 94 -3.84 -4.91 11.20
CA HIS A 94 -4.75 -4.13 10.36
C HIS A 94 -4.31 -4.09 8.90
N ARG A 95 -3.01 -4.22 8.65
CA ARG A 95 -2.42 -4.30 7.31
C ARG A 95 -2.37 -5.71 6.75
N LEU A 96 -2.78 -6.76 7.48
CA LEU A 96 -2.63 -8.16 7.04
C LEU A 96 -3.30 -8.43 5.69
N HIS A 97 -4.49 -7.89 5.45
CA HIS A 97 -5.21 -7.95 4.18
C HIS A 97 -5.94 -6.63 3.89
N PRO A 98 -5.87 -6.08 2.67
CA PRO A 98 -6.62 -4.87 2.31
C PRO A 98 -8.13 -5.12 2.30
N TYR A 99 -8.90 -4.13 2.73
CA TYR A 99 -10.37 -4.16 2.74
C TYR A 99 -10.93 -2.79 2.36
N LYS A 100 -11.86 -2.74 1.42
CA LYS A 100 -12.53 -1.50 0.99
C LYS A 100 -13.62 -1.16 2.01
N GLY A 101 -13.74 0.11 2.39
CA GLY A 101 -14.72 0.53 3.41
C GLY A 101 -14.28 0.21 4.84
N LYS A 102 -12.97 0.10 5.08
CA LYS A 102 -12.40 -0.06 6.43
C LYS A 102 -12.29 1.30 7.12
N PHE A 103 -12.80 1.44 8.35
CA PHE A 103 -12.48 2.58 9.22
C PHE A 103 -11.09 2.42 9.86
N ILE A 104 -10.47 3.54 10.20
CA ILE A 104 -9.19 3.58 10.90
C ILE A 104 -9.36 3.07 12.34
N PRO A 105 -8.34 2.40 12.93
CA PRO A 105 -8.43 1.87 14.29
C PRO A 105 -8.65 2.96 15.33
N GLN A 106 -8.09 4.16 15.14
CA GLN A 106 -8.18 5.28 16.08
C GLN A 106 -9.63 5.72 16.31
N LEU A 107 -10.46 5.75 15.25
CA LEU A 107 -11.87 6.11 15.37
C LEU A 107 -12.63 5.11 16.24
N VAL A 108 -12.27 3.84 16.17
CA VAL A 108 -12.90 2.79 16.97
C VAL A 108 -12.41 2.87 18.41
N GLU A 109 -11.10 2.97 18.60
CA GLU A 109 -10.47 3.13 19.90
C GLU A 109 -11.08 4.30 20.67
N TYR A 110 -11.33 5.41 19.98
CA TYR A 110 -12.01 6.59 20.52
C TYR A 110 -13.36 6.24 21.20
N PHE A 111 -14.19 5.44 20.52
CA PHE A 111 -15.50 5.05 21.07
C PHE A 111 -15.41 3.94 22.12
N LEU A 112 -14.39 3.08 22.06
CA LEU A 112 -14.31 1.89 22.91
C LEU A 112 -13.54 2.08 24.21
N ASP A 113 -12.62 3.04 24.29
CA ASP A 113 -11.80 3.22 25.48
C ASP A 113 -12.56 3.96 26.61
N ALA A 114 -11.84 4.27 27.69
CA ALA A 114 -12.39 4.95 28.86
C ALA A 114 -12.24 6.49 28.85
N HIS A 115 -11.71 7.11 27.80
CA HIS A 115 -11.54 8.57 27.81
C HIS A 115 -12.88 9.29 27.62
N THR A 116 -12.96 10.53 28.09
CA THR A 116 -14.10 11.43 27.85
C THR A 116 -13.59 12.81 27.46
N ASP A 117 -14.34 13.54 26.66
CA ASP A 117 -13.95 14.86 26.15
C ASP A 117 -15.17 15.77 25.89
N GLU A 118 -15.00 16.80 25.07
CA GLU A 118 -16.07 17.71 24.66
C GLU A 118 -17.23 17.01 23.90
N PHE A 119 -17.00 15.84 23.27
CA PHE A 119 -17.94 15.09 22.44
C PHE A 119 -18.38 13.76 23.08
N LYS A 120 -17.45 12.92 23.50
CA LYS A 120 -17.70 11.67 24.23
C LYS A 120 -17.85 11.99 25.73
N LYS A 121 -19.09 12.22 26.16
CA LYS A 121 -19.42 12.61 27.54
C LYS A 121 -19.45 11.47 28.54
N GLU A 122 -19.55 10.24 28.06
CA GLU A 122 -19.72 9.06 28.89
C GLU A 122 -18.83 7.92 28.38
N ILE A 123 -18.50 7.01 29.28
CA ILE A 123 -17.78 5.78 28.95
C ILE A 123 -18.83 4.76 28.50
N TYR A 124 -18.78 4.35 27.23
CA TYR A 124 -19.76 3.42 26.66
C TYR A 124 -19.46 1.95 26.96
N PHE A 125 -18.19 1.61 27.16
CA PHE A 125 -17.74 0.22 27.35
C PHE A 125 -16.65 0.12 28.41
N SER A 126 -16.65 -1.00 29.11
CA SER A 126 -15.67 -1.38 30.12
C SER A 126 -15.04 -2.72 29.79
N LYS A 127 -13.85 -2.97 30.37
CA LYS A 127 -13.17 -4.26 30.25
C LYS A 127 -14.09 -5.39 30.71
N GLY A 128 -14.24 -6.43 29.88
CA GLY A 128 -15.14 -7.55 30.14
C GLY A 128 -16.54 -7.41 29.52
N ASP A 129 -16.94 -6.23 29.07
CA ASP A 129 -18.18 -6.07 28.29
C ASP A 129 -18.11 -6.84 26.97
N ILE A 130 -19.27 -6.97 26.31
CA ILE A 130 -19.40 -7.64 25.01
C ILE A 130 -19.93 -6.63 23.98
N ILE A 131 -19.15 -6.39 22.94
CA ILE A 131 -19.53 -5.57 21.79
C ILE A 131 -20.06 -6.47 20.67
N LEU A 132 -21.16 -6.06 20.04
CA LEU A 132 -21.65 -6.66 18.81
C LEU A 132 -21.40 -5.72 17.63
N ASP A 133 -20.65 -6.18 16.64
CA ASP A 133 -20.52 -5.51 15.35
C ASP A 133 -21.26 -6.33 14.28
N PRO A 134 -22.47 -5.91 13.86
CA PRO A 134 -23.29 -6.69 12.93
C PRO A 134 -22.77 -6.65 11.47
N PHE A 135 -21.77 -5.82 11.17
CA PHE A 135 -21.18 -5.65 9.83
C PHE A 135 -19.66 -5.53 9.92
N CYS A 136 -19.03 -6.52 10.56
CA CYS A 136 -17.65 -6.39 11.05
C CYS A 136 -16.58 -6.30 9.95
N GLY A 137 -16.89 -6.69 8.71
CA GLY A 137 -15.98 -6.61 7.58
C GLY A 137 -14.66 -7.30 7.88
N SER A 138 -13.57 -6.54 7.80
CA SER A 138 -12.21 -7.03 8.10
C SER A 138 -11.83 -7.03 9.59
N GLY A 139 -12.77 -6.69 10.47
CA GLY A 139 -12.71 -6.94 11.91
C GLY A 139 -12.10 -5.80 12.73
N THR A 140 -12.09 -4.56 12.24
CA THR A 140 -11.42 -3.46 12.95
C THR A 140 -11.95 -3.29 14.38
N THR A 141 -13.28 -3.32 14.57
CA THR A 141 -13.94 -3.28 15.88
C THR A 141 -13.47 -4.39 16.79
N LEU A 142 -13.42 -5.62 16.28
CA LEU A 142 -13.03 -6.80 17.06
C LEU A 142 -11.57 -6.72 17.52
N ILE A 143 -10.68 -6.22 16.66
CA ILE A 143 -9.26 -6.07 16.96
C ILE A 143 -9.06 -5.01 18.04
N GLN A 144 -9.72 -3.85 17.94
CA GLN A 144 -9.58 -2.79 18.95
C GLN A 144 -10.23 -3.18 20.28
N ALA A 145 -11.39 -3.84 20.26
CA ALA A 145 -11.97 -4.40 21.47
C ALA A 145 -11.00 -5.38 22.16
N ASN A 146 -10.38 -6.28 21.40
CA ASN A 146 -9.40 -7.24 21.93
C ASN A 146 -8.15 -6.54 22.51
N GLU A 147 -7.65 -5.46 21.89
CA GLU A 147 -6.55 -4.65 22.43
C GLU A 147 -6.90 -4.01 23.79
N LEU A 148 -8.16 -3.61 23.97
CA LEU A 148 -8.66 -3.00 25.21
C LEU A 148 -9.16 -4.03 26.25
N GLY A 149 -9.12 -5.33 25.93
CA GLY A 149 -9.62 -6.39 26.81
C GLY A 149 -11.16 -6.44 26.90
N ILE A 150 -11.85 -5.95 25.89
CA ILE A 150 -13.30 -6.01 25.73
C ILE A 150 -13.63 -7.20 24.82
N ASN A 151 -14.64 -7.98 25.18
CA ASN A 151 -15.09 -9.09 24.33
C ASN A 151 -15.84 -8.53 23.12
N ALA A 152 -15.73 -9.19 21.97
CA ALA A 152 -16.43 -8.76 20.77
C ALA A 152 -16.94 -9.92 19.92
N ILE A 153 -18.12 -9.75 19.35
CA ILE A 153 -18.77 -10.65 18.41
C ILE A 153 -18.97 -9.87 17.11
N GLY A 154 -18.48 -10.42 15.99
CA GLY A 154 -18.63 -9.82 14.68
C GLY A 154 -19.48 -10.69 13.76
N ILE A 155 -20.38 -10.06 13.01
CA ILE A 155 -21.19 -10.72 11.98
C ILE A 155 -20.81 -10.10 10.63
N ASP A 156 -20.62 -10.94 9.61
CA ASP A 156 -20.47 -10.51 8.23
C ASP A 156 -21.04 -11.60 7.31
N ILE A 157 -21.65 -11.18 6.19
CA ILE A 157 -22.23 -12.11 5.22
C ILE A 157 -21.16 -12.84 4.39
N SER A 158 -19.98 -12.24 4.23
CA SER A 158 -18.89 -12.81 3.47
C SER A 158 -18.05 -13.74 4.33
N GLU A 159 -18.03 -15.03 3.97
CA GLU A 159 -17.16 -16.03 4.59
C GLU A 159 -15.68 -15.63 4.54
N PHE A 160 -15.27 -14.94 3.48
CA PHE A 160 -13.89 -14.47 3.37
C PHE A 160 -13.59 -13.32 4.35
N ASN A 161 -14.54 -12.41 4.57
CA ASN A 161 -14.39 -11.33 5.54
C ASN A 161 -14.35 -11.89 6.97
N THR A 162 -15.22 -12.84 7.29
CA THR A 162 -15.19 -13.51 8.60
C THR A 162 -13.88 -14.27 8.80
N LEU A 163 -13.35 -14.93 7.75
CA LEU A 163 -12.02 -15.54 7.80
C LEU A 163 -10.93 -14.50 8.10
N ILE A 164 -10.89 -13.37 7.38
CA ILE A 164 -9.92 -12.28 7.63
C ILE A 164 -10.00 -11.78 9.08
N SER A 165 -11.21 -11.53 9.57
CA SER A 165 -11.44 -11.04 10.93
C SER A 165 -10.95 -12.02 11.97
N ASN A 166 -11.31 -13.30 11.83
CA ASN A 166 -10.88 -14.36 12.74
C ASN A 166 -9.36 -14.53 12.73
N VAL A 167 -8.71 -14.57 11.56
CA VAL A 167 -7.26 -14.79 11.53
C VAL A 167 -6.47 -13.66 12.19
N LYS A 168 -7.02 -12.45 12.24
CA LYS A 168 -6.36 -11.29 12.87
C LYS A 168 -6.41 -11.32 14.40
N ILE A 169 -7.41 -11.99 14.99
CA ILE A 169 -7.60 -12.08 16.44
C ILE A 169 -7.17 -13.44 17.03
N SER A 170 -6.92 -14.44 16.17
CA SER A 170 -6.40 -15.74 16.58
C SER A 170 -4.98 -15.68 17.13
N LYS A 171 -4.64 -16.65 17.99
CA LYS A 171 -3.29 -16.87 18.52
C LYS A 171 -2.56 -17.89 17.65
N TYR A 172 -1.30 -17.63 17.33
CA TYR A 172 -0.48 -18.49 16.48
C TYR A 172 0.84 -18.86 17.14
N ASN A 173 1.30 -20.09 16.86
CA ASN A 173 2.71 -20.42 17.00
C ASN A 173 3.47 -19.79 15.81
N LEU A 174 4.10 -18.64 16.05
CA LEU A 174 4.79 -17.86 15.03
C LEU A 174 5.99 -18.60 14.42
N THR A 175 6.69 -19.43 15.21
CA THR A 175 7.80 -20.25 14.71
C THR A 175 7.28 -21.26 13.69
N LYS A 176 6.23 -22.01 14.04
CA LYS A 176 5.63 -23.00 13.13
C LYS A 176 5.04 -22.34 11.88
N LEU A 177 4.38 -21.19 12.02
CA LEU A 177 3.89 -20.41 10.89
C LEU A 177 5.04 -20.00 9.95
N ASN A 178 6.12 -19.47 10.50
CA ASN A 178 7.30 -19.06 9.74
C ASN A 178 7.93 -20.25 9.01
N ASP A 179 8.06 -21.42 9.66
CA ASP A 179 8.62 -22.62 9.05
C ASP A 179 7.77 -23.11 7.87
N VAL A 180 6.44 -23.10 8.01
CA VAL A 180 5.51 -23.44 6.93
C VAL A 180 5.63 -22.47 5.76
N VAL A 181 5.63 -21.17 6.02
CA VAL A 181 5.78 -20.14 4.97
C VAL A 181 7.12 -20.30 4.25
N LYS A 182 8.21 -20.47 5.00
CA LYS A 182 9.56 -20.68 4.44
C LYS A 182 9.61 -21.93 3.56
N THR A 183 9.06 -23.04 4.02
CA THR A 183 9.00 -24.30 3.26
C THR A 183 8.24 -24.12 1.94
N ILE A 184 7.11 -23.40 1.96
CA ILE A 184 6.34 -23.10 0.75
C ILE A 184 7.15 -22.22 -0.20
N THR A 185 7.81 -21.18 0.32
CA THR A 185 8.67 -20.29 -0.48
C THR A 185 9.84 -21.04 -1.12
N GLU A 186 10.49 -21.94 -0.40
CA GLU A 186 11.58 -22.76 -0.94
C GLU A 186 11.09 -23.70 -2.04
N LYS A 187 9.94 -24.35 -1.84
CA LYS A 187 9.31 -25.19 -2.87
C LYS A 187 8.93 -24.38 -4.11
N LEU A 188 8.41 -23.16 -3.95
CA LEU A 188 8.11 -22.26 -5.06
C LEU A 188 9.39 -21.89 -5.83
N LYS A 189 10.47 -21.54 -5.14
CA LYS A 189 11.76 -21.25 -5.78
C LYS A 189 12.30 -22.42 -6.60
N VAL A 190 12.11 -23.66 -6.13
CA VAL A 190 12.49 -24.86 -6.88
C VAL A 190 11.54 -25.11 -8.06
N TYR A 191 10.23 -24.86 -7.87
CA TYR A 191 9.23 -24.95 -8.94
C TYR A 191 9.54 -23.99 -10.10
N HIS A 192 10.07 -22.80 -9.81
CA HIS A 192 10.64 -21.88 -10.81
C HIS A 192 11.95 -22.42 -11.40
N SER A 193 11.88 -23.49 -12.21
CA SER A 193 13.04 -24.04 -12.91
C SER A 193 12.87 -24.07 -14.43
N ASP A 194 11.83 -23.44 -14.98
CA ASP A 194 11.82 -23.10 -16.40
C ASP A 194 12.86 -22.00 -16.65
N LYS A 195 14.04 -22.44 -17.07
CA LYS A 195 15.19 -21.59 -17.39
C LYS A 195 14.81 -20.48 -18.38
N ASN A 196 13.85 -20.71 -19.27
CA ASN A 196 13.44 -19.71 -20.25
C ASN A 196 12.68 -18.54 -19.61
N ILE A 197 11.83 -18.80 -18.61
CA ILE A 197 11.07 -17.74 -17.92
C ILE A 197 12.02 -16.87 -17.08
N ILE A 198 12.95 -17.48 -16.36
CA ILE A 198 13.94 -16.74 -15.56
C ILE A 198 14.79 -15.85 -16.46
N GLU A 199 15.36 -16.40 -17.54
CA GLU A 199 16.16 -15.62 -18.48
C GLU A 199 15.33 -14.52 -19.18
N PHE A 200 14.05 -14.79 -19.46
CA PHE A 200 13.11 -13.79 -19.98
C PHE A 200 12.92 -12.63 -19.00
N GLU A 201 12.63 -12.91 -17.74
CA GLU A 201 12.41 -11.88 -16.71
C GLU A 201 13.67 -11.05 -16.47
N GLU A 202 14.84 -11.70 -16.35
CA GLU A 202 16.12 -11.00 -16.20
C GLU A 202 16.39 -10.05 -17.38
N LYS A 203 16.19 -10.52 -18.62
CA LYS A 203 16.37 -9.66 -19.80
C LYS A 203 15.32 -8.59 -19.95
N LEU A 204 14.07 -8.87 -19.57
CA LEU A 204 13.00 -7.88 -19.56
C LEU A 204 13.32 -6.74 -18.58
N LEU A 205 13.76 -7.07 -17.36
CA LEU A 205 14.16 -6.09 -16.34
C LEU A 205 15.38 -5.26 -16.79
N GLU A 206 16.38 -5.89 -17.41
CA GLU A 206 17.53 -5.18 -17.98
C GLU A 206 17.08 -4.15 -19.03
N LYS A 207 16.22 -4.55 -19.98
CA LYS A 207 15.71 -3.67 -21.03
C LYS A 207 14.80 -2.57 -20.47
N LEU A 208 13.94 -2.90 -19.51
CA LEU A 208 13.09 -1.93 -18.81
C LEU A 208 13.94 -0.87 -18.10
N ASN A 209 15.00 -1.28 -17.41
CA ASN A 209 15.87 -0.35 -16.70
C ASN A 209 16.54 0.64 -17.66
N VAL A 210 17.11 0.14 -18.76
CA VAL A 210 17.70 1.01 -19.81
C VAL A 210 16.65 1.97 -20.38
N PHE A 211 15.47 1.46 -20.72
CA PHE A 211 14.37 2.26 -21.27
C PHE A 211 13.89 3.34 -20.28
N ASN A 212 13.75 2.99 -19.00
CA ASN A 212 13.31 3.91 -17.96
C ASN A 212 14.35 5.00 -17.68
N ASN A 213 15.64 4.69 -17.72
CA ASN A 213 16.68 5.70 -17.55
C ASN A 213 16.72 6.69 -18.71
N GLU A 214 16.38 6.24 -19.92
CA GLU A 214 16.33 7.11 -21.12
C GLU A 214 15.05 7.96 -21.17
N PHE A 215 13.87 7.35 -20.98
CA PHE A 215 12.58 8.01 -21.21
C PHE A 215 11.88 8.50 -19.94
N PHE A 216 12.22 7.93 -18.79
CA PHE A 216 11.59 8.27 -17.50
C PHE A 216 12.62 8.65 -16.40
N PRO A 217 13.64 9.48 -16.69
CA PRO A 217 14.67 9.82 -15.72
C PRO A 217 14.06 10.58 -14.53
N SER A 218 14.16 10.02 -13.33
CA SER A 218 13.72 10.69 -12.10
C SER A 218 14.86 11.53 -11.51
N PRO A 219 14.63 12.77 -11.04
CA PRO A 219 13.33 13.44 -10.88
C PRO A 219 12.91 14.31 -12.08
N GLU A 220 13.74 14.45 -13.12
CA GLU A 220 13.53 15.40 -14.22
C GLU A 220 12.21 15.15 -14.98
N PHE A 221 11.90 13.89 -15.31
CA PHE A 221 10.67 13.50 -15.96
C PHE A 221 9.43 13.94 -15.16
N LYS A 222 9.41 13.67 -13.85
CA LYS A 222 8.31 14.07 -12.95
C LYS A 222 8.14 15.59 -12.91
N ARG A 223 9.24 16.34 -12.99
CA ARG A 223 9.20 17.80 -13.08
C ARG A 223 8.56 18.27 -14.38
N LYS A 224 8.99 17.72 -15.52
CA LYS A 224 8.47 18.05 -16.86
C LYS A 224 6.97 17.76 -16.99
N LEU A 225 6.48 16.68 -16.38
CA LEU A 225 5.04 16.43 -16.28
C LEU A 225 4.30 17.54 -15.55
N ARG A 226 4.81 17.98 -14.39
CA ARG A 226 4.18 19.02 -13.59
C ARG A 226 4.21 20.39 -14.27
N THR A 227 5.30 20.74 -14.94
CA THR A 227 5.41 21.98 -15.72
C THR A 227 4.66 21.91 -17.05
N LYS A 228 4.02 20.78 -17.37
CA LYS A 228 3.33 20.50 -18.63
C LYS A 228 4.23 20.59 -19.87
N GLU A 229 5.55 20.49 -19.68
CA GLU A 229 6.52 20.31 -20.78
C GLU A 229 6.35 18.93 -21.44
N ILE A 230 5.88 17.94 -20.67
CA ILE A 230 5.45 16.65 -21.19
C ILE A 230 3.94 16.53 -20.99
N ILE A 231 3.23 16.24 -22.08
CA ILE A 231 1.80 15.95 -22.05
C ILE A 231 1.61 14.45 -21.81
N GLU A 232 1.17 14.11 -20.60
CA GLU A 232 1.03 12.74 -20.10
C GLU A 232 0.27 11.79 -21.05
N LYS A 233 -0.87 12.27 -21.57
CA LYS A 233 -1.77 11.54 -22.46
C LYS A 233 -1.14 11.15 -23.80
N GLU A 234 -0.10 11.86 -24.23
CA GLU A 234 0.59 11.62 -25.49
C GLU A 234 1.86 10.81 -25.25
N TYR A 235 2.61 11.18 -24.22
CA TYR A 235 3.92 10.60 -23.94
C TYR A 235 3.84 9.13 -23.50
N TYR A 236 2.91 8.77 -22.61
CA TYR A 236 2.84 7.39 -22.12
C TYR A 236 2.47 6.39 -23.22
N PRO A 237 1.40 6.58 -24.01
CA PRO A 237 1.10 5.64 -25.09
C PRO A 237 2.21 5.53 -26.13
N GLU A 238 2.92 6.63 -26.43
CA GLU A 238 4.05 6.59 -27.36
C GLU A 238 5.18 5.70 -26.84
N LYS A 239 5.59 5.89 -25.57
CA LYS A 239 6.68 5.11 -24.97
C LYS A 239 6.27 3.66 -24.68
N GLU A 240 5.03 3.44 -24.25
CA GLU A 240 4.46 2.10 -24.09
C GLU A 240 4.51 1.32 -25.40
N ASN A 241 4.00 1.90 -26.50
CA ASN A 241 4.05 1.25 -27.81
C ASN A 241 5.47 0.95 -28.28
N LYS A 242 6.43 1.82 -27.94
CA LYS A 242 7.86 1.58 -28.25
C LYS A 242 8.40 0.39 -27.45
N PHE A 243 8.12 0.31 -26.15
CA PHE A 243 8.59 -0.78 -25.30
C PHE A 243 7.86 -2.10 -25.57
N LEU A 244 6.58 -2.05 -25.95
CA LEU A 244 5.76 -3.22 -26.23
C LEU A 244 6.35 -4.07 -27.37
N LYS A 245 7.01 -3.45 -28.35
CA LYS A 245 7.76 -4.15 -29.39
C LYS A 245 8.89 -5.00 -28.79
N VAL A 246 9.70 -4.40 -27.91
CA VAL A 246 10.78 -5.09 -27.19
C VAL A 246 10.22 -6.23 -26.34
N TYR A 247 9.11 -6.00 -25.65
CA TYR A 247 8.43 -7.02 -24.85
C TYR A 247 7.97 -8.23 -25.71
N HIS A 248 7.33 -7.99 -26.85
CA HIS A 248 6.89 -9.05 -27.76
C HIS A 248 8.07 -9.82 -28.39
N ASP A 249 9.16 -9.13 -28.73
CA ASP A 249 10.37 -9.77 -29.25
C ASP A 249 11.00 -10.71 -28.20
N LEU A 250 11.02 -10.29 -26.93
CA LEU A 250 11.48 -11.12 -25.81
C LEU A 250 10.56 -12.33 -25.60
N ILE A 251 9.24 -12.15 -25.61
CA ILE A 251 8.29 -13.27 -25.50
C ILE A 251 8.57 -14.32 -26.57
N LYS A 252 8.74 -13.89 -27.82
CA LYS A 252 9.01 -14.79 -28.94
C LYS A 252 10.38 -15.47 -28.82
N LYS A 253 11.41 -14.73 -28.37
CA LYS A 253 12.77 -15.25 -28.21
C LYS A 253 12.86 -16.37 -27.16
N TYR A 254 12.15 -16.21 -26.05
CA TYR A 254 12.18 -17.15 -24.93
C TYR A 254 11.00 -18.13 -24.92
N ASP A 255 10.17 -18.12 -25.96
CA ASP A 255 8.98 -18.96 -26.11
C ASP A 255 8.03 -18.94 -24.88
N VAL A 256 7.84 -17.75 -24.30
CA VAL A 256 7.07 -17.61 -23.06
C VAL A 256 5.57 -17.60 -23.36
N LYS A 257 4.85 -18.59 -22.84
CA LYS A 257 3.39 -18.65 -22.96
C LYS A 257 2.71 -17.75 -21.93
N ILE A 258 2.35 -16.54 -22.33
CA ILE A 258 1.72 -15.53 -21.45
C ILE A 258 0.21 -15.74 -21.27
N LYS A 259 -0.50 -16.18 -22.33
CA LYS A 259 -1.97 -16.29 -22.33
C LYS A 259 -2.45 -17.62 -21.73
N GLN A 260 -3.56 -17.55 -21.00
CA GLN A 260 -4.31 -18.71 -20.54
C GLN A 260 -4.97 -19.45 -21.71
N GLY A 261 -5.32 -20.73 -21.49
CA GLY A 261 -5.99 -21.56 -22.50
C GLY A 261 -7.47 -21.24 -22.72
N ASN A 262 -8.11 -20.56 -21.76
CA ASN A 262 -9.49 -20.09 -21.82
C ASN A 262 -9.59 -18.73 -21.09
N THR A 263 -10.79 -18.14 -21.07
CA THR A 263 -11.09 -16.86 -20.39
C THR A 263 -12.37 -16.96 -19.55
N SER A 264 -12.73 -18.18 -19.13
CA SER A 264 -14.02 -18.49 -18.51
C SER A 264 -14.17 -18.00 -17.08
N SER A 265 -13.07 -17.95 -16.31
CA SER A 265 -13.07 -17.52 -14.92
C SER A 265 -12.38 -16.17 -14.72
N PHE A 266 -12.63 -15.57 -13.55
CA PHE A 266 -11.90 -14.38 -13.11
C PHE A 266 -10.38 -14.61 -13.14
N LEU A 267 -9.93 -15.78 -12.69
CA LEU A 267 -8.50 -16.09 -12.62
C LEU A 267 -7.90 -16.25 -14.02
N ASP A 268 -8.65 -16.82 -14.97
CA ASP A 268 -8.21 -16.97 -16.36
C ASP A 268 -8.07 -15.60 -17.06
N LYS A 269 -8.92 -14.64 -16.69
CA LYS A 269 -8.91 -13.30 -17.28
C LYS A 269 -7.78 -12.41 -16.74
N TRP A 270 -7.49 -12.51 -15.45
CA TRP A 270 -6.69 -11.50 -14.76
C TRP A 270 -5.28 -11.95 -14.38
N TYR A 271 -4.88 -13.18 -14.69
CA TYR A 271 -3.54 -13.68 -14.40
C TYR A 271 -2.87 -14.23 -15.65
N LEU A 272 -1.61 -13.86 -15.83
CA LEU A 272 -0.75 -14.46 -16.85
C LEU A 272 -0.58 -15.96 -16.53
N LYS A 273 -0.40 -16.79 -17.55
CA LYS A 273 -0.29 -18.23 -17.38
C LYS A 273 0.84 -18.64 -16.40
N PRO A 274 2.08 -18.13 -16.49
CA PRO A 274 3.14 -18.53 -15.56
C PRO A 274 2.79 -18.23 -14.10
N VAL A 275 2.27 -17.02 -13.86
CA VAL A 275 1.81 -16.57 -12.54
C VAL A 275 0.68 -17.46 -12.03
N ARG A 276 -0.26 -17.85 -12.89
CA ARG A 276 -1.36 -18.76 -12.53
C ARG A 276 -0.84 -20.13 -12.12
N ASP A 277 0.11 -20.68 -12.87
CA ASP A 277 0.70 -21.99 -12.58
C ASP A 277 1.40 -21.97 -11.21
N GLU A 278 2.11 -20.88 -10.86
CA GLU A 278 2.70 -20.67 -9.54
C GLU A 278 1.66 -20.55 -8.42
N ILE A 279 0.58 -19.79 -8.66
CA ILE A 279 -0.53 -19.64 -7.72
C ILE A 279 -1.16 -21.01 -7.42
N ASP A 280 -1.43 -21.80 -8.46
CA ASP A 280 -2.04 -23.12 -8.32
C ASP A 280 -1.07 -24.09 -7.60
N PHE A 281 0.22 -24.04 -7.91
CA PHE A 281 1.23 -24.81 -7.20
C PHE A 281 1.27 -24.48 -5.69
N VAL A 282 1.32 -23.20 -5.33
CA VAL A 282 1.32 -22.76 -3.93
C VAL A 282 0.00 -23.13 -3.24
N PHE A 283 -1.13 -22.97 -3.93
CA PHE A 283 -2.43 -23.34 -3.41
C PHE A 283 -2.52 -24.82 -3.03
N GLU A 284 -1.96 -25.72 -3.85
CA GLU A 284 -1.87 -27.15 -3.54
C GLU A 284 -0.97 -27.45 -2.33
N LEU A 285 0.07 -26.65 -2.09
CA LEU A 285 0.88 -26.76 -0.87
C LEU A 285 0.11 -26.29 0.37
N VAL A 286 -0.66 -25.21 0.27
CA VAL A 286 -1.48 -24.69 1.38
C VAL A 286 -2.56 -25.69 1.79
N LYS A 287 -3.18 -26.39 0.83
CA LYS A 287 -4.17 -27.45 1.12
C LYS A 287 -3.61 -28.57 2.01
N LYS A 288 -2.31 -28.87 1.86
CA LYS A 288 -1.60 -29.94 2.59
C LYS A 288 -1.16 -29.57 4.01
N ILE A 289 -1.39 -28.33 4.46
CA ILE A 289 -1.09 -27.94 5.85
C ILE A 289 -2.04 -28.67 6.80
N ASP A 290 -1.55 -29.39 7.81
CA ASP A 290 -2.45 -30.11 8.74
C ASP A 290 -3.08 -29.20 9.79
N ASP A 291 -2.30 -28.22 10.26
CA ASP A 291 -2.72 -27.26 11.27
C ASP A 291 -3.77 -26.30 10.69
N LYS A 292 -5.00 -26.37 11.20
CA LYS A 292 -6.14 -25.61 10.66
C LYS A 292 -5.97 -24.10 10.79
N ASP A 293 -5.40 -23.63 11.89
CA ASP A 293 -5.23 -22.18 12.12
C ASP A 293 -4.10 -21.64 11.25
N ILE A 294 -2.99 -22.39 11.14
CA ILE A 294 -1.91 -22.03 10.21
C ILE A 294 -2.42 -22.06 8.76
N LYS A 295 -3.20 -23.07 8.37
CA LYS A 295 -3.79 -23.13 7.03
C LYS A 295 -4.63 -21.89 6.73
N LYS A 296 -5.49 -21.47 7.66
CA LYS A 296 -6.33 -20.28 7.52
C LYS A 296 -5.51 -19.00 7.32
N ILE A 297 -4.54 -18.71 8.19
CA ILE A 297 -3.72 -17.49 8.05
C ILE A 297 -2.85 -17.52 6.78
N VAL A 298 -2.27 -18.67 6.43
CA VAL A 298 -1.50 -18.83 5.19
C VAL A 298 -2.39 -18.65 3.96
N SER A 299 -3.66 -19.07 4.02
CA SER A 299 -4.63 -18.84 2.94
C SER A 299 -4.94 -17.35 2.75
N VAL A 300 -5.07 -16.58 3.84
CA VAL A 300 -5.23 -15.11 3.79
C VAL A 300 -3.96 -14.41 3.31
N ILE A 301 -2.78 -14.91 3.68
CA ILE A 301 -1.50 -14.41 3.15
C ILE A 301 -1.44 -14.65 1.63
N LEU A 302 -1.75 -15.87 1.19
CA LEU A 302 -1.78 -16.23 -0.23
C LEU A 302 -2.80 -15.39 -1.01
N SER A 303 -4.01 -15.17 -0.48
CA SER A 303 -5.02 -14.34 -1.16
C SER A 303 -4.55 -12.91 -1.36
N ARG A 304 -3.84 -12.34 -0.38
CA ARG A 304 -3.22 -11.02 -0.54
C ARG A 304 -2.11 -11.02 -1.60
N THR A 305 -1.26 -12.04 -1.60
CA THR A 305 -0.18 -12.19 -2.61
C THR A 305 -0.77 -12.28 -4.01
N ILE A 306 -1.76 -13.16 -4.21
CA ILE A 306 -2.47 -13.34 -5.48
C ILE A 306 -3.01 -11.99 -5.98
N ARG A 307 -3.66 -11.20 -5.12
CA ARG A 307 -4.16 -9.86 -5.50
C ARG A 307 -3.08 -8.94 -6.08
N SER A 308 -1.84 -9.04 -5.62
CA SER A 308 -0.71 -8.24 -6.09
C SER A 308 -0.10 -8.75 -7.41
N CYS A 309 -0.38 -9.99 -7.80
CA CYS A 309 0.19 -10.64 -8.99
C CYS A 309 -0.72 -10.57 -10.23
N ARG A 310 -1.90 -9.95 -10.13
CA ARG A 310 -2.82 -9.82 -11.28
C ARG A 310 -2.25 -8.88 -12.35
N ALA A 311 -2.66 -9.11 -13.60
CA ALA A 311 -2.30 -8.29 -14.75
C ALA A 311 -2.99 -6.90 -14.78
N THR A 312 -4.00 -6.66 -13.91
CA THR A 312 -4.67 -5.36 -13.77
C THR A 312 -3.80 -4.38 -13.00
N THR A 313 -3.61 -3.17 -13.53
CA THR A 313 -2.87 -2.13 -12.81
C THR A 313 -3.68 -1.62 -11.61
N HIS A 314 -3.00 -1.11 -10.59
CA HIS A 314 -3.67 -0.48 -9.43
C HIS A 314 -4.59 0.70 -9.83
N SER A 315 -4.26 1.39 -10.92
CA SER A 315 -5.06 2.48 -11.50
C SER A 315 -6.37 2.00 -12.13
N ASP A 316 -6.41 0.80 -12.71
CA ASP A 316 -7.62 0.27 -13.37
C ASP A 316 -8.67 -0.28 -12.36
N LEU A 317 -8.38 -0.21 -11.06
CA LEU A 317 -9.23 -0.69 -9.97
C LEU A 317 -9.85 0.44 -9.14
N ALA A 318 -9.52 1.69 -9.47
CA ALA A 318 -9.98 2.89 -8.79
C ALA A 318 -11.41 3.25 -9.21
#